data_AF-A0A9E6EGZ1-F1
#
_entry.id   AF-A0A9E6EGZ1-F1
#
_cell.length_a   1.000
_cell.length_b   1.000
_cell.length_c   1.000
_cell.angle_alpha   90.00
_cell.angle_beta   90.00
_cell.angle_gamma   90.00
#
_symmetry.space_group_name_H-M   'P 1'
#
loop_
_entity.id
_entity.type
_entity.pdbx_description
1 polymer ?
#
loop_
_entity_poly.entity_id
_entity_poly.type
_entity_poly.pdbx_seq_one_letter_code
_entity_poly.pdbx_strand_id
1 'polypeptide(L)'
;MINFDQDTPLDSFEWEYILFEFFKRYSIGFIKMELLMFFYRNQSDPVKLTDIVNHTGYRPEEVAVNISKLVGERLLGSRPVGAAPEEALFYRLEARDFSGRNLVHQILERIALKFNEREGRLKIIYAILKAQD
;
A
#
# COMPACT_ATOMS: atom_id res chain seq x y z
N MET A 1 -20.63 1.17 -2.00
CA MET A 1 -19.52 1.10 -2.98
C MET A 1 -18.79 2.42 -2.88
N ILE A 2 -17.50 2.44 -2.50
CA ILE A 2 -16.76 3.70 -2.38
C ILE A 2 -16.56 4.24 -3.80
N ASN A 3 -17.16 5.38 -4.11
CA ASN A 3 -16.93 6.10 -5.35
C ASN A 3 -15.79 7.08 -5.08
N PHE A 4 -14.70 6.95 -5.84
CA PHE A 4 -13.54 7.80 -5.68
C PHE A 4 -13.58 8.82 -6.81
N ASP A 5 -14.00 10.03 -6.49
CA ASP A 5 -13.89 11.12 -7.44
C ASP A 5 -12.46 11.67 -7.38
N GLN A 6 -11.83 11.82 -8.54
CA GLN A 6 -10.50 12.43 -8.62
C GLN A 6 -10.52 13.90 -8.20
N ASP A 7 -11.71 14.51 -8.13
CA ASP A 7 -11.93 15.88 -7.72
C ASP A 7 -12.17 16.05 -6.21
N THR A 8 -12.29 14.97 -5.42
CA THR A 8 -12.48 15.07 -3.96
C THR A 8 -11.29 15.83 -3.34
N PRO A 9 -11.48 16.98 -2.67
CA PRO A 9 -10.38 17.74 -2.09
C PRO A 9 -9.60 16.94 -1.04
N LEU A 10 -8.27 17.08 -1.00
CA LEU A 10 -7.41 16.33 -0.08
C LEU A 10 -7.61 16.68 1.40
N ASP A 11 -8.30 17.78 1.70
CA ASP A 11 -8.63 18.20 3.07
C ASP A 11 -10.13 18.04 3.39
N SER A 12 -10.87 17.33 2.54
CA SER A 12 -12.29 17.07 2.76
C SER A 12 -12.54 15.93 3.75
N PHE A 13 -13.69 16.00 4.43
CA PHE A 13 -14.22 14.89 5.24
C PHE A 13 -14.38 13.61 4.40
N GLU A 14 -14.74 13.74 3.13
CA GLU A 14 -14.87 12.61 2.21
C GLU A 14 -13.53 11.88 2.02
N TRP A 15 -12.43 12.61 1.86
CA TRP A 15 -11.10 12.02 1.77
C TRP A 15 -10.69 11.29 3.06
N GLU A 16 -10.95 11.89 4.23
CA GLU A 16 -10.68 11.24 5.52
C GLU A 16 -11.49 9.94 5.68
N TYR A 17 -12.75 9.94 5.25
CA TYR A 17 -13.60 8.76 5.26
C TYR A 17 -13.07 7.67 4.31
N ILE A 18 -12.63 8.04 3.11
CA ILE A 18 -12.03 7.10 2.16
C ILE A 18 -10.76 6.46 2.73
N LEU A 19 -9.87 7.25 3.33
CA LEU A 19 -8.66 6.74 3.97
C LEU A 19 -8.99 5.75 5.08
N PHE A 20 -9.94 6.10 5.95
CA PHE A 20 -10.39 5.23 7.02
C PHE A 20 -10.93 3.90 6.49
N GLU A 21 -11.83 3.93 5.52
CA GLU A 21 -12.40 2.71 4.93
C GLU A 21 -11.34 1.87 4.20
N PHE A 22 -10.40 2.52 3.49
CA PHE A 22 -9.29 1.83 2.84
C PHE A 22 -8.40 1.11 3.87
N PHE A 23 -7.99 1.81 4.93
CA PHE A 23 -7.16 1.22 5.96
C PHE A 23 -7.89 0.11 6.73
N LYS A 24 -9.18 0.29 7.01
CA LYS A 24 -10.00 -0.72 7.69
C LYS A 24 -10.18 -1.96 6.84
N ARG A 25 -10.57 -1.79 5.57
CA ARG A 25 -10.84 -2.89 4.64
C ARG A 25 -9.65 -3.81 4.42
N TYR A 26 -8.45 -3.23 4.34
CA TYR A 26 -7.21 -3.97 4.07
C TYR A 26 -6.35 -4.17 5.32
N SER A 27 -6.87 -3.82 6.50
CA SER A 27 -6.14 -3.85 7.78
C SER A 27 -4.74 -3.23 7.64
N ILE A 28 -4.66 -2.04 7.05
CA ILE A 28 -3.41 -1.34 6.77
C ILE A 28 -2.89 -0.73 8.07
N GLY A 29 -1.88 -1.37 8.65
CA GLY A 29 -1.04 -0.79 9.69
C GLY A 29 0.21 -0.11 9.13
N PHE A 30 1.07 0.37 10.02
CA PHE A 30 2.30 1.09 9.63
C PHE A 30 3.19 0.30 8.68
N ILE A 31 3.43 -0.99 8.96
CA ILE A 31 4.27 -1.84 8.10
C ILE A 31 3.66 -1.96 6.70
N LYS A 32 2.37 -2.31 6.59
CA LYS A 32 1.70 -2.40 5.29
C LYS A 32 1.68 -1.06 4.55
N MET A 33 1.47 0.04 5.27
CA MET A 33 1.49 1.38 4.69
C MET A 33 2.86 1.71 4.11
N GLU A 34 3.93 1.44 4.86
CA GLU A 34 5.30 1.64 4.40
C GLU A 34 5.64 0.77 3.19
N LEU A 35 5.24 -0.50 3.20
CA LEU A 35 5.40 -1.41 2.06
C LEU A 35 4.65 -0.88 0.82
N LEU A 36 3.39 -0.46 0.96
CA LEU A 36 2.61 0.09 -0.14
C LEU A 36 3.25 1.37 -0.70
N MET A 37 3.76 2.27 0.16
CA MET A 37 4.48 3.46 -0.27
C MET A 37 5.80 3.12 -0.96
N PHE A 38 6.50 2.09 -0.48
CA PHE A 38 7.72 1.59 -1.11
C PHE A 38 7.43 1.12 -2.54
N PHE A 39 6.42 0.26 -2.75
CA PHE A 39 6.06 -0.20 -4.09
C PHE A 39 5.52 0.93 -4.97
N TYR A 40 4.74 1.86 -4.41
CA TYR A 40 4.25 3.03 -5.14
C TYR A 40 5.39 3.94 -5.64
N ARG A 41 6.50 4.03 -4.92
CA ARG A 41 7.68 4.80 -5.34
C ARG A 41 8.59 4.05 -6.30
N ASN A 42 8.53 2.71 -6.33
CA ASN A 42 9.39 1.84 -7.13
C ASN A 42 8.58 1.07 -8.20
N GLN A 43 7.72 1.77 -8.95
CA GLN A 43 6.79 1.14 -9.91
C GLN A 43 7.47 0.50 -11.13
N SER A 44 8.71 0.89 -11.43
CA SER A 44 9.44 0.47 -12.64
C SER A 44 10.07 -0.91 -12.55
N ASP A 45 10.37 -1.42 -11.35
CA ASP A 45 11.18 -2.63 -11.19
C ASP A 45 10.47 -3.71 -10.36
N PRO A 46 10.46 -4.98 -10.81
CA PRO A 46 10.08 -6.10 -9.98
C PRO A 46 10.99 -6.16 -8.74
N VAL A 47 10.43 -6.04 -7.53
CA VAL A 47 11.24 -5.94 -6.30
C VAL A 47 11.35 -7.29 -5.59
N LYS A 48 12.56 -7.66 -5.15
CA LYS A 48 12.79 -8.85 -4.32
C LYS A 48 12.54 -8.57 -2.84
N LEU A 49 12.22 -9.62 -2.09
CA LEU A 49 12.08 -9.53 -0.63
C LEU A 49 13.31 -8.91 0.05
N THR A 50 14.52 -9.25 -0.41
CA THR A 50 15.78 -8.73 0.13
C THR A 50 15.91 -7.21 -0.01
N ASP A 51 15.46 -6.65 -1.12
CA ASP A 51 15.54 -5.20 -1.37
C ASP A 51 14.59 -4.44 -0.42
N ILE A 52 13.43 -5.03 -0.15
CA ILE A 52 12.42 -4.48 0.76
C ILE A 52 12.92 -4.52 2.21
N VAL A 53 13.52 -5.64 2.63
CA VAL A 53 14.14 -5.78 3.96
C VAL A 53 15.25 -4.75 4.14
N ASN A 54 16.12 -4.61 3.15
CA ASN A 54 17.21 -3.63 3.19
C ASN A 54 16.70 -2.18 3.24
N HIS A 55 15.57 -1.88 2.58
CA HIS A 55 14.98 -0.54 2.60
C HIS A 55 14.29 -0.21 3.92
N THR A 56 13.49 -1.14 4.44
CA THR A 56 12.61 -0.89 5.60
C THR A 56 13.29 -1.15 6.94
N GLY A 57 14.33 -2.00 6.99
CA GLY A 57 14.97 -2.44 8.22
C GLY A 57 14.11 -3.39 9.08
N TYR A 58 12.93 -3.79 8.59
CA TYR A 58 12.10 -4.79 9.26
C TYR A 58 12.68 -6.19 9.12
N ARG A 59 12.31 -7.08 10.05
CA ARG A 59 12.70 -8.49 9.98
C ARG A 59 12.14 -9.15 8.73
N PRO A 60 12.89 -10.02 8.04
CA PRO A 60 12.43 -10.71 6.83
C PRO A 60 11.08 -11.40 6.99
N GLU A 61 10.81 -12.00 8.15
CA GLU A 61 9.56 -12.73 8.42
C GLU A 61 8.38 -11.76 8.52
N GLU A 62 8.56 -10.59 9.14
CA GLU A 62 7.53 -9.55 9.21
C GLU A 62 7.21 -8.98 7.83
N VAL A 63 8.24 -8.73 7.01
CA VAL A 63 8.06 -8.28 5.63
C VAL A 63 7.33 -9.34 4.81
N ALA A 64 7.75 -10.61 4.88
CA ALA A 64 7.15 -11.70 4.14
C ALA A 64 5.67 -11.93 4.51
N VAL A 65 5.33 -11.88 5.81
CA VAL A 65 3.93 -12.00 6.28
C VAL A 65 3.08 -10.87 5.72
N ASN A 66 3.56 -9.62 5.77
CA ASN A 66 2.79 -8.48 5.28
C ASN A 66 2.67 -8.47 3.76
N ILE A 67 3.72 -8.82 3.02
CA ILE A 67 3.65 -8.98 1.56
C ILE A 67 2.66 -10.08 1.18
N SER A 68 2.70 -11.24 1.86
CA SER A 68 1.75 -12.33 1.61
C SER A 68 0.30 -11.89 1.78
N LYS A 69 0.01 -11.12 2.84
CA LYS A 69 -1.31 -10.50 3.05
C LYS A 69 -1.69 -9.54 1.93
N LEU A 70 -0.79 -8.63 1.54
CA LEU A 70 -1.02 -7.66 0.46
C LEU A 70 -1.25 -8.33 -0.90
N VAL A 71 -0.58 -9.47 -1.16
CA VAL A 71 -0.82 -10.30 -2.35
C VAL A 71 -2.20 -10.96 -2.28
N GLY A 72 -2.56 -11.56 -1.13
CA GLY A 72 -3.89 -12.15 -0.92
C GLY A 72 -5.03 -11.12 -1.05
N GLU A 73 -4.76 -9.88 -0.65
CA GLU A 73 -5.66 -8.72 -0.77
C GLU A 73 -5.69 -8.12 -2.18
N ARG A 74 -4.87 -8.64 -3.09
CA ARG A 74 -4.69 -8.15 -4.47
C ARG A 74 -4.26 -6.67 -4.55
N LEU A 75 -3.52 -6.21 -3.54
CA LEU A 75 -2.84 -4.92 -3.57
C LEU A 75 -1.46 -5.05 -4.23
N LEU A 76 -0.83 -6.22 -4.09
CA LEU A 76 0.41 -6.57 -4.78
C LEU A 76 0.21 -7.78 -5.69
N GLY A 77 0.95 -7.81 -6.79
CA GLY A 77 1.14 -8.98 -7.64
C GLY A 77 2.43 -9.68 -7.27
N SER A 78 2.46 -11.00 -7.41
CA SER A 78 3.67 -11.81 -7.31
C SER A 78 3.94 -12.54 -8.60
N ARG A 79 5.22 -12.63 -9.00
CA ARG A 79 5.68 -13.46 -10.12
C ARG A 79 6.94 -14.24 -9.74
N PRO A 80 7.03 -15.53 -10.09
CA PRO A 80 8.27 -16.30 -9.95
C PRO A 80 9.35 -15.78 -10.89
N VAL A 81 10.60 -16.03 -10.54
CA VAL A 81 11.78 -15.51 -11.24
C VAL A 81 12.66 -16.64 -11.73
N GLY A 82 12.33 -17.15 -12.90
CA GLY A 82 13.04 -18.26 -13.53
C GLY A 82 12.25 -19.57 -13.51
N ALA A 83 12.95 -20.69 -13.74
CA ALA A 83 12.37 -22.01 -13.97
C ALA A 83 12.43 -22.97 -12.77
N ALA A 84 13.09 -22.59 -11.65
CA ALA A 84 13.19 -23.45 -10.47
C ALA A 84 12.19 -23.02 -9.39
N PRO A 85 11.52 -23.99 -8.72
CA PRO A 85 10.43 -23.74 -7.77
C PRO A 85 10.86 -22.99 -6.48
N GLU A 86 12.16 -22.81 -6.26
CA GLU A 86 12.75 -22.10 -5.10
C GLU A 86 13.18 -20.66 -5.44
N GLU A 87 12.97 -20.21 -6.69
CA GLU A 87 13.48 -18.91 -7.13
C GLU A 87 12.65 -17.74 -6.59
N ALA A 88 13.36 -16.78 -6.00
CA ALA A 88 12.85 -15.59 -5.34
C ALA A 88 11.68 -14.94 -6.07
N LEU A 89 10.55 -14.73 -5.38
CA LEU A 89 9.40 -14.01 -5.96
C LEU A 89 9.74 -12.52 -6.16
N PHE A 90 9.33 -11.97 -7.31
CA PHE A 90 9.21 -10.53 -7.48
C PHE A 90 7.81 -10.07 -7.11
N TYR A 91 7.75 -8.86 -6.54
CA TYR A 91 6.51 -8.21 -6.16
C TYR A 91 6.36 -6.87 -6.86
N ARG A 92 5.11 -6.49 -7.16
CA ARG A 92 4.76 -5.19 -7.76
C ARG A 92 3.41 -4.70 -7.24
N LEU A 93 3.20 -3.38 -7.26
CA LEU A 93 1.88 -2.81 -7.01
C LEU A 93 0.90 -3.20 -8.12
N GLU A 94 -0.29 -3.69 -7.77
CA GLU A 94 -1.31 -3.95 -8.78
C GLU A 94 -1.93 -2.63 -9.28
N ALA A 95 -1.97 -2.48 -10.60
CA ALA A 95 -2.52 -1.29 -11.26
C ALA A 95 -4.05 -1.19 -11.17
N ARG A 96 -4.72 -2.23 -10.67
CA ARG A 96 -6.17 -2.27 -10.51
C ARG A 96 -6.55 -2.98 -9.22
N ASP A 97 -7.50 -2.40 -8.49
CA ASP A 97 -8.17 -3.02 -7.35
C ASP A 97 -9.07 -4.19 -7.80
N PHE A 98 -9.71 -4.87 -6.84
CA PHE A 98 -10.64 -5.98 -7.10
C PHE A 98 -11.81 -5.62 -8.03
N SER A 99 -12.13 -4.32 -8.16
CA SER A 99 -13.17 -3.76 -9.01
C SER A 99 -12.65 -3.34 -10.40
N GLY A 100 -11.38 -3.57 -10.71
CA GLY A 100 -10.75 -3.17 -11.97
C GLY A 100 -10.38 -1.69 -12.03
N ARG A 101 -10.44 -0.93 -10.92
CA ARG A 101 -10.16 0.51 -10.87
C ARG A 101 -8.76 0.77 -10.34
N ASN A 102 -8.10 1.85 -10.78
CA ASN A 102 -6.77 2.23 -10.27
C ASN A 102 -6.83 2.93 -8.89
N LEU A 103 -7.76 2.51 -8.04
CA LEU A 103 -8.09 3.18 -6.78
C LEU A 103 -6.91 3.17 -5.79
N VAL A 104 -6.18 2.05 -5.72
CA VAL A 104 -5.03 1.91 -4.82
C VAL A 104 -3.93 2.90 -5.18
N HIS A 105 -3.58 3.03 -6.47
CA HIS A 105 -2.56 4.02 -6.86
C HIS A 105 -3.02 5.46 -6.59
N GLN A 106 -4.29 5.78 -6.86
CA GLN A 106 -4.82 7.12 -6.58
C GLN A 106 -4.79 7.48 -5.10
N ILE A 107 -5.14 6.52 -4.23
CA ILE A 107 -5.06 6.69 -2.79
C ILE A 107 -3.60 6.87 -2.36
N LEU A 108 -2.67 6.05 -2.87
CA LEU A 108 -1.25 6.13 -2.53
C LEU A 108 -0.58 7.41 -3.04
N GLU A 109 -0.97 7.90 -4.22
CA GLU A 109 -0.55 9.19 -4.76
C GLU A 109 -0.95 10.34 -3.85
N ARG A 110 -2.21 10.37 -3.43
CA ARG A 110 -2.74 11.40 -2.54
C ARG A 110 -2.14 11.32 -1.14
N ILE A 111 -1.92 10.11 -0.64
CA ILE A 111 -1.13 9.88 0.58
C ILE A 111 0.28 10.46 0.40
N ALA A 112 0.96 10.20 -0.72
CA ALA A 112 2.30 10.72 -0.99
C ALA A 112 2.34 12.26 -0.96
N LEU A 113 1.35 12.91 -1.57
CA LEU A 113 1.21 14.37 -1.56
C LEU A 113 1.06 14.88 -0.12
N LYS A 114 0.15 14.28 0.66
CA LYS A 114 -0.11 14.69 2.05
C LYS A 114 0.99 14.31 3.03
N PHE A 115 1.79 13.29 2.75
CA PHE A 115 2.89 12.88 3.63
C PHE A 115 4.03 13.91 3.69
N ASN A 116 4.11 14.82 2.72
CA ASN A 116 5.08 15.92 2.75
C ASN A 116 4.63 17.06 3.68
N GLU A 117 3.34 17.13 4.01
CA GLU A 117 2.76 18.12 4.90
C GLU A 117 2.73 17.56 6.34
N ARG A 118 3.12 18.37 7.33
CA ARG A 118 3.09 17.93 8.75
C ARG A 118 1.67 17.53 9.18
N GLU A 119 0.68 18.34 8.85
CA GLU A 119 -0.73 18.07 9.16
C GLU A 119 -1.24 16.84 8.41
N GLY A 120 -0.92 16.72 7.13
CA GLY A 120 -1.27 15.55 6.32
C GLY A 120 -0.73 14.24 6.89
N ARG A 121 0.54 14.22 7.35
CA ARG A 121 1.11 13.05 8.05
C ARG A 121 0.32 12.66 9.29
N LEU A 122 -0.06 13.64 10.13
CA LEU A 122 -0.81 13.36 11.35
C LEU A 122 -2.20 12.80 11.04
N LYS A 123 -2.89 13.33 10.01
CA LYS A 123 -4.18 12.80 9.54
C LYS A 123 -4.06 11.35 9.09
N ILE A 124 -3.01 11.01 8.34
CA ILE A 124 -2.75 9.64 7.89
C ILE A 124 -2.49 8.71 9.07
N ILE A 125 -1.63 9.11 10.01
CA ILE A 125 -1.35 8.34 11.23
C ILE A 125 -2.64 8.12 12.03
N TYR A 126 -3.44 9.17 12.23
CA TYR A 126 -4.70 9.08 12.94
C TYR A 126 -5.68 8.11 12.26
N ALA A 127 -5.80 8.17 10.93
CA ALA A 127 -6.64 7.26 10.17
C ALA A 127 -6.18 5.80 10.29
N ILE A 128 -4.87 5.54 10.28
CA ILE A 128 -4.30 4.19 10.50
C ILE A 128 -4.69 3.67 11.89
N LEU A 129 -4.49 4.49 12.93
CA LEU A 129 -4.80 4.10 14.32
C LEU A 129 -6.30 3.83 14.49
N LYS A 130 -7.15 4.75 14.00
CA LYS A 130 -8.61 4.61 14.08
C LYS A 130 -9.14 3.39 13.33
N ALA A 131 -8.48 2.98 12.23
CA ALA A 131 -8.88 1.80 11.46
C ALA A 131 -8.50 0.46 12.14
N GLN A 132 -7.68 0.50 13.19
CA GLN A 132 -7.28 -0.67 13.97
C GLN A 132 -8.14 -0.91 15.21
N ASP A 133 -8.94 0.07 15.62
CA ASP A 133 -9.96 -0.04 16.66
C ASP A 133 -11.24 -0.74 16.15
#